data_AF-A0ABD0QRS4-F1
#
_entry.id   AF-A0ABD0QRS4-F1
#
_cell.length_a   1.000
_cell.length_b   1.000
_cell.length_c   1.000
_cell.angle_alpha   90.00
_cell.angle_beta   90.00
_cell.angle_gamma   90.00
#
_symmetry.space_group_name_H-M   'P 1'
#
loop_
_entity.id
_entity.type
_entity.pdbx_description
1 polymer ?
#
loop_
_entity_poly.entity_id
_entity_poly.type
_entity_poly.pdbx_seq_one_letter_code
_entity_poly.pdbx_strand_id
1 'polypeptide(L)'
;MFRNSSNDINVFTEAVVGFIGKLADDTALKTTIRTFPNQKPWVDKTIRDALRSRTAAYNAGLASGDMVPYKAASYNVRKAVKEAKQRYGRKLESQLQQNNSRSLWQGLRTITDYKAPTSGMMNADVTLADELNTFYARFEAAAKDAKDANASGANGCRHEDTASTGNTFIISEHDVRRAFKRVNTRKAAGPDGISGRILRACADQLAPVFTEIFNLSLSQSVIPTCFKESIIVPVPKKPHPASLNDYRPVALTSVVMKCFERLVKDFIISSLPDTLDPLQFAYRPNRSTDDAISHLLHTSLTHLDTRGGNYVKMLFIDYSSAFNTIIPSTLTTKLEHLGLSSSLCQWICNFLTGRPQAVRMGGHLSASLTLSTGAPQGCVLSPLLYSLYTYDCVATTSSTTIIKFADDTVVVGLISDNNETAYLKEIRNLENWCQRNNLLLNVSKTKELIVDFSTKQERNYQTPIINESPVERVNSFKYLGVHITQDLSWSWHINTVVKKARQRLYHLRRLRDFRLPSKVLRNFYSCTIESILTGNILTWFGNSTMQDRRALQRVVRSAERTIHTELPDLHSIYSRRCWTKARKIVKDLSHPNNGLFSLMRSGKRFRSLKANTERLRRSFFPQAIRSLNQYITQY
;
A
#
# COMPACT_ATOMS: atom_id res chain seq x y z
N MET A 1 3.36 7.75 -41.48
CA MET A 1 3.52 6.35 -41.96
C MET A 1 2.43 5.44 -41.41
N PHE A 2 2.25 5.32 -40.09
CA PHE A 2 1.28 4.38 -39.48
C PHE A 2 -0.20 4.84 -39.49
N ARG A 3 -0.50 6.15 -39.53
CA ARG A 3 -1.90 6.63 -39.54
C ARG A 3 -2.62 6.36 -40.88
N ASN A 4 -1.87 6.27 -41.98
CA ASN A 4 -2.45 6.08 -43.30
C ASN A 4 -2.92 4.63 -43.55
N SER A 5 -2.63 3.69 -42.62
CA SER A 5 -2.95 2.27 -42.81
C SER A 5 -4.28 1.81 -42.18
N SER A 6 -4.83 2.52 -41.17
CA SER A 6 -6.16 2.20 -40.61
C SER A 6 -6.67 3.29 -39.66
N ASN A 7 -7.99 3.52 -39.66
CA ASN A 7 -8.70 4.30 -38.61
C ASN A 7 -9.02 3.46 -37.35
N ASP A 8 -8.78 2.14 -37.40
CA ASP A 8 -8.92 1.25 -36.26
C ASP A 8 -7.75 1.46 -35.29
N ILE A 9 -8.09 1.89 -34.07
CA ILE A 9 -7.11 2.17 -33.02
C ILE A 9 -6.30 0.93 -32.62
N ASN A 10 -6.86 -0.27 -32.72
CA ASN A 10 -6.13 -1.50 -32.43
C ASN A 10 -5.03 -1.72 -33.46
N VAL A 11 -5.39 -1.69 -34.75
CA VAL A 11 -4.43 -1.86 -35.86
C VAL A 11 -3.34 -0.81 -35.79
N PHE A 12 -3.71 0.45 -35.58
CA PHE A 12 -2.73 1.54 -35.46
C PHE A 12 -1.77 1.33 -34.28
N THR A 13 -2.31 0.99 -33.10
CA THR A 13 -1.49 0.82 -31.89
C THR A 13 -0.60 -0.41 -32.00
N GLU A 14 -1.10 -1.54 -32.51
CA GLU A 14 -0.34 -2.77 -32.72
C GLU A 14 0.80 -2.57 -33.72
N ALA A 15 0.56 -1.85 -34.82
CA ALA A 15 1.60 -1.52 -35.78
C ALA A 15 2.73 -0.69 -35.13
N VAL A 16 2.39 0.32 -34.33
CA VAL A 16 3.37 1.15 -33.61
C VAL A 16 4.13 0.32 -32.57
N VAL A 17 3.43 -0.46 -31.74
CA VAL A 17 4.04 -1.31 -30.70
C VAL A 17 4.94 -2.38 -31.33
N GLY A 18 4.48 -3.04 -32.38
CA GLY A 18 5.24 -4.05 -33.12
C GLY A 18 6.49 -3.48 -33.77
N PHE A 19 6.40 -2.28 -34.36
CA PHE A 19 7.55 -1.61 -34.93
C PHE A 19 8.59 -1.23 -33.87
N ILE A 20 8.15 -0.70 -32.72
CA ILE A 20 9.05 -0.42 -31.58
C ILE A 20 9.71 -1.71 -31.08
N GLY A 21 8.95 -2.80 -30.95
CA GLY A 21 9.46 -4.11 -30.54
C GLY A 21 10.55 -4.62 -31.49
N LYS A 22 10.29 -4.58 -32.80
CA LYS A 22 11.26 -4.95 -33.83
C LYS A 22 12.54 -4.14 -33.72
N LEU A 23 12.45 -2.81 -33.68
CA LEU A 23 13.62 -1.94 -33.54
C LEU A 23 14.40 -2.22 -32.25
N ALA A 24 13.69 -2.52 -31.16
CA ALA A 24 14.35 -2.87 -29.89
C ALA A 24 15.12 -4.19 -30.00
N ASP A 25 14.55 -5.21 -30.64
CA ASP A 25 15.24 -6.48 -30.86
C ASP A 25 16.43 -6.34 -31.82
N ASP A 26 16.29 -5.52 -32.88
CA ASP A 26 17.34 -5.28 -33.87
C ASP A 26 18.53 -4.48 -33.30
N THR A 27 18.29 -3.63 -32.29
CA THR A 27 19.31 -2.70 -31.76
C THR A 27 19.86 -3.09 -30.38
N ALA A 28 19.12 -3.86 -29.58
CA ALA A 28 19.53 -4.19 -28.22
C ALA A 28 20.39 -5.46 -28.16
N LEU A 29 21.66 -5.31 -27.78
CA LEU A 29 22.54 -6.45 -27.50
C LEU A 29 22.00 -7.28 -26.33
N LYS A 30 21.73 -8.57 -26.58
CA LYS A 30 21.35 -9.55 -25.55
C LYS A 30 22.62 -10.12 -24.92
N THR A 31 22.77 -9.99 -23.61
CA THR A 31 23.90 -10.58 -22.85
C THR A 31 23.39 -11.57 -21.82
N THR A 32 23.88 -12.80 -21.87
CA THR A 32 23.59 -13.82 -20.87
C THR A 32 24.57 -13.71 -19.71
N ILE A 33 24.07 -13.46 -18.50
CA ILE A 33 24.88 -13.39 -17.28
C ILE A 33 24.58 -14.63 -16.43
N ARG A 34 25.58 -15.49 -16.24
CA ARG A 34 25.49 -16.64 -15.32
C ARG A 34 25.70 -16.16 -13.89
N THR A 35 24.71 -16.33 -13.03
CA THR A 35 24.79 -15.98 -11.59
C THR A 35 24.82 -17.23 -10.73
N PHE A 36 25.70 -17.27 -9.73
CA PHE A 36 25.78 -18.37 -8.75
C PHE A 36 25.13 -17.95 -7.43
N PRO A 37 24.19 -18.74 -6.85
CA PRO A 37 23.43 -18.36 -5.65
C PRO A 37 24.29 -18.09 -4.41
N ASN A 38 25.41 -18.78 -4.27
CA ASN A 38 26.22 -18.80 -3.03
C ASN A 38 27.44 -17.88 -3.07
N GLN A 39 27.62 -17.10 -4.14
CA GLN A 39 28.81 -16.26 -4.27
C GLN A 39 28.63 -14.92 -3.56
N LYS A 40 29.15 -14.83 -2.34
CA LYS A 40 29.18 -13.57 -1.58
C LYS A 40 30.01 -12.52 -2.36
N PRO A 41 29.53 -11.27 -2.51
CA PRO A 41 30.19 -10.26 -3.34
C PRO A 41 31.62 -9.90 -2.93
N TRP A 42 31.98 -10.14 -1.67
CA TRP A 42 33.31 -9.89 -1.13
C TRP A 42 34.23 -11.12 -1.15
N VAL A 43 33.81 -12.24 -1.77
CA VAL A 43 34.68 -13.41 -2.00
C VAL A 43 35.26 -13.30 -3.40
N ASP A 44 36.37 -12.59 -3.51
CA ASP A 44 37.10 -12.35 -4.75
C ASP A 44 38.14 -13.45 -5.05
N LYS A 45 38.94 -13.26 -6.11
CA LYS A 45 40.01 -14.20 -6.48
C LYS A 45 41.05 -14.31 -5.37
N THR A 46 41.44 -13.18 -4.76
CA THR A 46 42.44 -13.12 -3.68
C THR A 46 42.06 -13.99 -2.48
N ILE A 47 40.79 -13.98 -2.04
CA ILE A 47 40.34 -14.85 -0.95
C ILE A 47 40.35 -16.32 -1.36
N ARG A 48 39.93 -16.63 -2.60
CA ARG A 48 39.95 -18.01 -3.11
C ARG A 48 41.38 -18.55 -3.18
N ASP A 49 42.34 -17.73 -3.58
CA ASP A 49 43.76 -18.08 -3.62
C ASP A 49 44.29 -18.30 -2.19
N ALA A 50 44.01 -17.40 -1.25
CA ALA A 50 44.40 -17.56 0.15
C ALA A 50 43.79 -18.82 0.80
N LEU A 51 42.53 -19.15 0.48
CA LEU A 51 41.89 -20.39 0.95
C LEU A 51 42.60 -21.63 0.39
N ARG A 52 42.96 -21.63 -0.90
CA ARG A 52 43.72 -22.71 -1.53
C ARG A 52 45.09 -22.88 -0.87
N SER A 53 45.83 -21.79 -0.66
CA SER A 53 47.12 -21.82 0.04
C SER A 53 47.00 -22.35 1.47
N ARG A 54 45.94 -22.00 2.20
CA ARG A 54 45.68 -22.53 3.54
C ARG A 54 45.40 -24.03 3.53
N THR A 55 44.58 -24.51 2.59
CA THR A 55 44.29 -25.95 2.45
C THR A 55 45.56 -26.73 2.08
N ALA A 56 46.37 -26.21 1.17
CA ALA A 56 47.65 -26.82 0.82
C ALA A 56 48.60 -26.88 2.04
N ALA A 57 48.72 -25.78 2.79
CA ALA A 57 49.53 -25.74 4.01
C ALA A 57 49.02 -26.67 5.12
N TYR A 58 47.71 -26.87 5.24
CA TYR A 58 47.12 -27.83 6.17
C TYR A 58 47.47 -29.28 5.80
N ASN A 59 47.32 -29.64 4.52
CA ASN A 59 47.64 -30.97 4.03
C ASN A 59 49.15 -31.26 4.14
N ALA A 60 50.00 -30.29 3.84
CA ALA A 60 51.46 -30.41 4.01
C ALA A 60 51.85 -30.52 5.50
N GLY A 61 51.19 -29.76 6.39
CA GLY A 61 51.41 -29.85 7.84
C GLY A 61 50.97 -31.19 8.44
N LEU A 62 49.88 -31.78 7.93
CA LEU A 62 49.45 -33.14 8.28
C LEU A 62 50.50 -34.20 7.93
N ALA A 63 51.17 -34.04 6.78
CA ALA A 63 52.20 -34.98 6.33
C ALA A 63 53.56 -34.78 7.01
N SER A 64 53.92 -33.53 7.34
CA SER A 64 55.25 -33.16 7.87
C SER A 64 55.31 -32.97 9.39
N GLY A 65 54.16 -32.82 10.06
CA GLY A 65 54.07 -32.48 11.48
C GLY A 65 54.20 -30.97 11.81
N ASP A 66 54.63 -30.13 10.86
CA ASP A 66 54.76 -28.68 11.07
C ASP A 66 53.50 -27.90 10.69
N MET A 67 52.85 -27.30 11.70
CA MET A 67 51.64 -26.49 11.52
C MET A 67 51.90 -24.98 11.45
N VAL A 68 53.15 -24.51 11.51
CA VAL A 68 53.49 -23.08 11.43
C VAL A 68 53.03 -22.46 10.09
N PRO A 69 53.28 -23.07 8.91
CA PRO A 69 52.79 -22.55 7.63
C PRO A 69 51.27 -22.46 7.59
N TYR A 70 50.57 -23.43 8.18
CA TYR A 70 49.10 -23.41 8.28
C TYR A 70 48.59 -22.25 9.14
N LYS A 71 49.24 -21.96 10.28
CA LYS A 71 48.89 -20.80 11.13
C LYS A 71 49.08 -19.48 10.38
N ALA A 72 50.18 -19.32 9.65
CA ALA A 72 50.45 -18.15 8.82
C ALA A 72 49.43 -17.99 7.68
N ALA A 73 49.15 -19.05 6.93
CA ALA A 73 48.14 -19.03 5.88
C ALA A 73 46.73 -18.74 6.43
N SER A 74 46.40 -19.25 7.62
CA SER A 74 45.14 -18.96 8.31
C SER A 74 45.03 -17.49 8.74
N TYR A 75 46.13 -16.86 9.17
CA TYR A 75 46.16 -15.42 9.40
C TYR A 75 45.94 -14.63 8.10
N ASN A 76 46.59 -15.02 7.00
CA ASN A 76 46.43 -14.37 5.70
C ASN A 76 44.99 -14.44 5.17
N VAL A 77 44.31 -15.59 5.33
CA VAL A 77 42.88 -15.70 5.02
C VAL A 77 42.05 -14.71 5.85
N ARG A 78 42.28 -14.63 7.16
CA ARG A 78 41.56 -13.69 8.04
C ARG A 78 41.80 -12.23 7.63
N LYS A 79 43.05 -11.87 7.28
CA LYS A 79 43.43 -10.53 6.79
C LYS A 79 42.73 -10.21 5.46
N ALA A 80 42.82 -11.10 4.48
CA ALA A 80 42.19 -10.91 3.16
C ALA A 80 40.67 -10.76 3.27
N VAL A 81 40.01 -11.58 4.09
CA VAL A 81 38.57 -11.46 4.36
C VAL A 81 38.22 -10.14 5.02
N LYS A 82 39.01 -9.68 6.00
CA LYS A 82 38.80 -8.40 6.69
C LYS A 82 38.89 -7.24 5.69
N GLU A 83 39.92 -7.21 4.84
CA GLU A 83 40.11 -6.16 3.83
C GLU A 83 39.01 -6.17 2.78
N ALA A 84 38.60 -7.35 2.29
CA ALA A 84 37.50 -7.45 1.32
C ALA A 84 36.16 -6.96 1.89
N LYS A 85 35.86 -7.29 3.16
CA LYS A 85 34.68 -6.75 3.85
C LYS A 85 34.75 -5.23 4.00
N GLN A 86 35.92 -4.67 4.33
CA GLN A 86 36.11 -3.22 4.40
C GLN A 86 35.90 -2.55 3.04
N ARG A 87 36.46 -3.10 1.95
CA ARG A 87 36.21 -2.61 0.58
C ARG A 87 34.72 -2.61 0.26
N TYR A 88 34.02 -3.69 0.59
CA TYR A 88 32.58 -3.79 0.40
C TYR A 88 31.82 -2.77 1.25
N GLY A 89 32.22 -2.54 2.49
CA GLY A 89 31.63 -1.51 3.37
C GLY A 89 31.76 -0.10 2.80
N ARG A 90 32.94 0.28 2.28
CA ARG A 90 33.16 1.57 1.60
C ARG A 90 32.28 1.71 0.35
N LYS A 91 32.09 0.63 -0.41
CA LYS A 91 31.16 0.60 -1.54
C LYS A 91 29.72 0.91 -1.12
N LEU A 92 29.25 0.33 -0.01
CA LEU A 92 27.90 0.62 0.51
C LEU A 92 27.78 2.08 0.97
N GLU A 93 28.81 2.63 1.62
CA GLU A 93 28.84 4.04 2.01
C GLU A 93 28.81 4.98 0.81
N SER A 94 29.58 4.70 -0.24
CA SER A 94 29.54 5.45 -1.50
C SER A 94 28.15 5.38 -2.15
N GLN A 95 27.50 4.20 -2.15
CA GLN A 95 26.12 4.07 -2.64
C GLN A 95 25.11 4.88 -1.84
N LEU A 96 25.31 5.02 -0.52
CA LEU A 96 24.49 5.90 0.31
C LEU A 96 24.71 7.37 -0.06
N GLN A 97 25.96 7.79 -0.26
CA GLN A 97 26.29 9.17 -0.67
C GLN A 97 25.72 9.53 -2.06
N GLN A 98 25.68 8.57 -2.98
CA GLN A 98 25.10 8.71 -4.32
C GLN A 98 23.56 8.59 -4.33
N ASN A 99 22.89 8.50 -3.17
CA ASN A 99 21.45 8.24 -3.06
C ASN A 99 20.98 6.98 -3.82
N ASN A 100 21.85 5.99 -4.01
CA ASN A 100 21.53 4.73 -4.65
C ASN A 100 20.95 3.73 -3.62
N SER A 101 19.78 4.08 -3.08
CA SER A 101 19.11 3.31 -2.02
C SER A 101 18.91 1.85 -2.39
N ARG A 102 18.56 1.51 -3.64
CA ARG A 102 18.32 0.12 -4.05
C ARG A 102 19.59 -0.73 -3.93
N SER A 103 20.71 -0.26 -4.47
CA SER A 103 21.98 -1.00 -4.41
C SER A 103 22.48 -1.11 -2.97
N LEU A 104 22.36 -0.05 -2.18
CA LEU A 104 22.64 -0.09 -0.74
C LEU A 104 21.82 -1.18 -0.05
N TRP A 105 20.49 -1.17 -0.22
CA TRP A 105 19.60 -2.17 0.39
C TRP A 105 19.84 -3.59 -0.12
N GLN A 106 20.23 -3.76 -1.37
CA GLN A 106 20.65 -5.06 -1.88
C GLN A 106 21.89 -5.54 -1.13
N GLY A 107 22.90 -4.68 -0.99
CA GLY A 107 24.14 -5.04 -0.34
C GLY A 107 24.00 -5.30 1.17
N LEU A 108 23.16 -4.52 1.86
CA LEU A 108 22.82 -4.75 3.27
C LEU A 108 22.09 -6.09 3.46
N ARG A 109 21.20 -6.46 2.54
CA ARG A 109 20.53 -7.77 2.56
C ARG A 109 21.48 -8.92 2.34
N THR A 110 22.45 -8.78 1.44
CA THR A 110 23.51 -9.79 1.24
C THR A 110 24.36 -10.03 2.50
N ILE A 111 24.50 -9.02 3.37
CA ILE A 111 25.23 -9.19 4.64
C ILE A 111 24.37 -9.86 5.72
N THR A 112 23.07 -9.56 5.75
CA THR A 112 22.19 -9.82 6.91
C THR A 112 21.15 -10.91 6.70
N ASP A 113 20.94 -11.32 5.45
CA ASP A 113 19.83 -12.18 5.01
C ASP A 113 18.46 -11.59 5.38
N TYR A 114 18.40 -10.27 5.64
CA TYR A 114 17.19 -9.58 6.04
C TYR A 114 16.17 -9.63 4.90
N LYS A 115 15.02 -10.29 5.14
CA LYS A 115 14.02 -10.56 4.10
C LYS A 115 14.68 -11.21 2.88
N ALA A 116 15.45 -12.27 3.10
CA ALA A 116 15.97 -13.08 2.00
C ALA A 116 14.82 -13.44 1.04
N PRO A 117 15.04 -13.43 -0.28
CA PRO A 117 14.05 -13.93 -1.22
C PRO A 117 13.66 -15.34 -0.81
N THR A 118 12.36 -15.63 -0.76
CA THR A 118 11.87 -17.00 -0.59
C THR A 118 12.32 -17.77 -1.84
N SER A 119 13.38 -18.57 -1.74
CA SER A 119 13.90 -19.39 -2.86
C SER A 119 12.96 -20.55 -3.25
N GLY A 120 11.73 -20.59 -2.76
CA GLY A 120 10.78 -21.68 -2.99
C GLY A 120 9.75 -21.34 -4.07
N MET A 121 10.17 -21.31 -5.33
CA MET A 121 9.26 -21.50 -6.48
C MET A 121 9.96 -22.33 -7.57
N MET A 122 10.83 -23.25 -7.17
CA MET A 122 11.30 -24.32 -8.05
C MET A 122 10.36 -25.51 -7.78
N ASN A 123 9.60 -25.91 -8.79
CA ASN A 123 8.49 -26.89 -8.77
C ASN A 123 7.10 -26.29 -8.49
N ALA A 124 6.72 -25.26 -9.24
CA ALA A 124 5.29 -25.01 -9.43
C ALA A 124 4.78 -26.05 -10.44
N ASP A 125 3.82 -26.86 -10.01
CA ASP A 125 3.05 -27.75 -10.90
C ASP A 125 2.41 -26.90 -12.01
N VAL A 126 2.44 -27.39 -13.25
CA VAL A 126 1.91 -26.69 -14.43
C VAL A 126 0.43 -26.34 -14.21
N THR A 127 -0.30 -27.25 -13.55
CA THR A 127 -1.72 -27.14 -13.19
C THR A 127 -2.02 -25.92 -12.31
N LEU A 128 -1.09 -25.55 -11.41
CA LEU A 128 -1.31 -24.47 -10.44
C LEU A 128 -1.50 -23.11 -11.12
N ALA A 129 -0.89 -22.87 -12.28
CA ALA A 129 -1.07 -21.62 -13.02
C ALA A 129 -2.52 -21.46 -13.52
N ASP A 130 -3.09 -22.52 -14.11
CA ASP A 130 -4.46 -22.53 -14.61
C ASP A 130 -5.49 -22.54 -13.47
N GLU A 131 -5.23 -23.28 -12.39
CA GLU A 131 -6.05 -23.25 -11.17
C GLU A 131 -6.11 -21.83 -10.57
N LEU A 132 -4.96 -21.16 -10.46
CA LEU A 132 -4.90 -19.78 -9.99
C LEU A 132 -5.62 -18.84 -10.95
N ASN A 133 -5.51 -19.04 -12.26
CA ASN A 133 -6.18 -18.17 -13.23
C ASN A 133 -7.70 -18.29 -13.10
N THR A 134 -8.22 -19.52 -13.06
CA THR A 134 -9.64 -19.80 -12.82
C THR A 134 -10.10 -19.22 -11.48
N PHE A 135 -9.30 -19.42 -10.42
CA PHE A 135 -9.60 -18.88 -9.12
C PHE A 135 -9.68 -17.34 -9.15
N TYR A 136 -8.74 -16.64 -9.77
CA TYR A 136 -8.79 -15.18 -9.85
C TYR A 136 -9.93 -14.67 -10.74
N ALA A 137 -10.36 -15.46 -11.73
CA ALA A 137 -11.48 -15.15 -12.62
C ALA A 137 -12.88 -15.45 -12.04
N ARG A 138 -12.99 -16.15 -10.91
CA ARG A 138 -14.27 -16.62 -10.33
C ARG A 138 -15.35 -15.55 -10.13
N PHE A 139 -14.94 -14.28 -9.98
CA PHE A 139 -15.88 -13.15 -9.81
C PHE A 139 -16.61 -12.79 -11.10
N GLU A 140 -16.11 -13.22 -12.26
CA GLU A 140 -16.77 -13.05 -13.55
C GLU A 140 -18.06 -13.88 -13.63
N ALA A 141 -18.03 -15.12 -13.15
CA ALA A 141 -19.21 -15.98 -13.11
C ALA A 141 -20.25 -15.43 -12.11
N ALA A 142 -19.82 -15.11 -10.89
CA ALA A 142 -20.70 -14.55 -9.86
C ALA A 142 -21.39 -13.23 -10.28
N ALA A 143 -20.70 -12.39 -11.07
CA ALA A 143 -21.27 -11.16 -11.59
C ALA A 143 -22.32 -11.40 -12.69
N LYS A 144 -22.22 -12.49 -13.46
CA LYS A 144 -23.25 -12.88 -14.44
C LYS A 144 -24.51 -13.35 -13.73
N ASP A 145 -24.37 -14.25 -12.76
CA ASP A 145 -25.50 -14.76 -11.97
C ASP A 145 -26.27 -13.62 -11.27
N ALA A 146 -25.55 -12.60 -10.76
CA ALA A 146 -26.15 -11.43 -10.13
C ALA A 146 -26.86 -10.48 -11.12
N LYS A 147 -26.45 -10.44 -12.39
CA LYS A 147 -27.14 -9.67 -13.43
C LYS A 147 -28.43 -10.35 -13.86
N ASP A 148 -28.40 -11.67 -14.02
CA ASP A 148 -29.58 -12.43 -14.45
C ASP A 148 -30.69 -12.43 -13.38
N ALA A 149 -30.32 -12.41 -12.09
CA ALA A 149 -31.28 -12.26 -10.99
C ALA A 149 -31.94 -10.86 -10.91
N ASN A 150 -31.25 -9.81 -11.35
CA ASN A 150 -31.73 -8.41 -11.30
C ASN A 150 -32.38 -7.92 -12.60
N ALA A 151 -32.21 -8.66 -13.71
CA ALA A 151 -32.85 -8.36 -14.99
C ALA A 151 -34.39 -8.49 -14.95
N SER A 152 -34.94 -9.16 -13.93
CA SER A 152 -36.37 -9.35 -13.71
C SER A 152 -37.11 -8.11 -13.20
N GLY A 153 -36.44 -6.97 -12.97
CA GLY A 153 -37.02 -5.82 -12.25
C GLY A 153 -36.70 -4.41 -12.77
N ALA A 154 -36.04 -4.24 -13.92
CA ALA A 154 -35.64 -2.91 -14.40
C ALA A 154 -36.55 -2.39 -15.53
N ASN A 155 -37.52 -1.56 -15.18
CA ASN A 155 -38.25 -0.70 -16.11
C ASN A 155 -37.29 0.36 -16.67
N GLY A 156 -37.28 0.53 -17.99
CA GLY A 156 -36.36 1.41 -18.71
C GLY A 156 -36.53 2.88 -18.33
N CYS A 157 -35.42 3.53 -17.98
CA CYS A 157 -35.35 5.00 -17.94
C CYS A 157 -34.71 5.48 -19.24
N ARG A 158 -35.51 6.19 -20.05
CA ARG A 158 -35.03 6.97 -21.19
C ARG A 158 -34.16 8.13 -20.65
N HIS A 159 -32.93 8.22 -21.12
CA HIS A 159 -32.07 9.37 -20.87
C HIS A 159 -32.51 10.54 -21.76
N GLU A 160 -32.81 11.68 -21.16
CA GLU A 160 -32.82 12.96 -21.85
C GLU A 160 -31.37 13.44 -21.98
N ASP A 161 -30.90 13.58 -23.22
CA ASP A 161 -29.61 14.16 -23.57
C ASP A 161 -29.59 15.65 -23.20
N THR A 162 -29.19 15.96 -21.97
CA THR A 162 -28.74 17.31 -21.64
C THR A 162 -27.28 17.42 -22.03
N ALA A 163 -27.03 18.11 -23.15
CA ALA A 163 -25.72 18.47 -23.64
C ALA A 163 -25.00 19.36 -22.62
N SER A 164 -24.34 18.72 -21.64
CA SER A 164 -23.34 19.34 -20.78
C SER A 164 -22.12 19.64 -21.63
N THR A 165 -21.81 20.93 -21.80
CA THR A 165 -20.61 21.46 -22.44
C THR A 165 -19.38 21.10 -21.60
N GLY A 166 -19.02 19.82 -21.54
CA GLY A 166 -17.91 19.31 -20.76
C GLY A 166 -16.57 19.66 -21.40
N ASN A 167 -15.63 20.17 -20.59
CA ASN A 167 -14.23 20.35 -20.96
C ASN A 167 -13.71 19.08 -21.65
N THR A 168 -13.45 19.17 -22.95
CA THR A 168 -12.86 18.05 -23.71
C THR A 168 -11.46 17.78 -23.17
N PHE A 169 -11.25 16.58 -22.62
CA PHE A 169 -9.94 16.18 -22.13
C PHE A 169 -9.02 15.85 -23.31
N ILE A 170 -8.07 16.74 -23.59
CA ILE A 170 -7.06 16.58 -24.64
C ILE A 170 -5.68 16.46 -23.98
N ILE A 171 -4.97 15.40 -24.30
CA ILE A 171 -3.62 15.15 -23.81
C ILE A 171 -2.61 15.87 -24.71
N SER A 172 -1.73 16.66 -24.10
CA SER A 172 -0.64 17.31 -24.82
C SER A 172 0.57 16.39 -25.00
N GLU A 173 1.35 16.62 -26.07
CA GLU A 173 2.62 15.93 -26.30
C GLU A 173 3.63 16.16 -25.18
N HIS A 174 3.66 17.37 -24.62
CA HIS A 174 4.51 17.69 -23.49
C HIS A 174 4.20 16.81 -22.27
N ASP A 175 2.92 16.54 -22.00
CA ASP A 175 2.52 15.71 -20.86
C ASP A 175 2.92 14.24 -21.08
N VAL A 176 2.76 13.70 -22.29
CA VAL A 176 3.20 12.34 -22.65
C VAL A 176 4.72 12.21 -22.54
N ARG A 177 5.48 13.15 -23.12
CA ARG A 177 6.94 13.21 -23.00
C ARG A 177 7.38 13.22 -21.55
N ARG A 178 6.76 14.06 -20.72
CA ARG A 178 7.05 14.16 -19.29
C ARG A 178 6.73 12.86 -18.56
N ALA A 179 5.62 12.19 -18.90
CA ALA A 179 5.26 10.90 -18.34
C ALA A 179 6.31 9.82 -18.67
N PHE A 180 6.74 9.74 -19.93
CA PHE A 180 7.76 8.79 -20.40
C PHE A 180 9.13 9.03 -19.76
N LYS A 181 9.60 10.28 -19.69
CA LYS A 181 10.88 10.62 -19.03
C LYS A 181 10.92 10.21 -17.54
N ARG A 182 9.76 10.15 -16.88
CA ARG A 182 9.63 9.77 -15.47
C ARG A 182 9.49 8.25 -15.24
N VAL A 183 9.27 7.44 -16.28
CA VAL A 183 9.06 5.98 -16.16
C VAL A 183 10.24 5.29 -15.49
N ASN A 184 9.98 4.42 -14.51
CA ASN A 184 11.04 3.63 -13.86
C ASN A 184 11.59 2.55 -14.80
N THR A 185 12.82 2.75 -15.29
CA THR A 185 13.52 1.88 -16.26
C THR A 185 13.86 0.48 -15.76
N ARG A 186 13.66 0.19 -14.47
CA ARG A 186 13.96 -1.12 -13.85
C ARG A 186 12.70 -1.97 -13.61
N LYS A 187 11.52 -1.48 -13.97
CA LYS A 187 10.27 -2.25 -13.93
C LYS A 187 10.19 -3.17 -15.15
N ALA A 188 9.59 -4.35 -14.97
CA ALA A 188 9.32 -5.27 -16.07
C ALA A 188 8.30 -4.67 -17.05
N ALA A 189 8.45 -5.00 -18.33
CA ALA A 189 7.48 -4.66 -19.37
C ALA A 189 6.17 -5.45 -19.20
N GLY A 190 5.10 -4.95 -19.80
CA GLY A 190 3.84 -5.70 -19.93
C GLY A 190 3.90 -6.74 -21.05
N PRO A 191 2.76 -7.35 -21.38
CA PRO A 191 2.63 -8.25 -22.54
C PRO A 191 3.02 -7.58 -23.87
N ASP A 192 2.82 -6.26 -23.97
CA ASP A 192 3.22 -5.42 -25.10
C ASP A 192 4.74 -5.34 -25.36
N GLY A 193 5.58 -5.87 -24.46
CA GLY A 193 7.03 -5.92 -24.62
C GLY A 193 7.75 -4.58 -24.48
N ILE A 194 7.02 -3.45 -24.43
CA ILE A 194 7.64 -2.11 -24.34
C ILE A 194 8.21 -1.87 -22.93
N SER A 195 9.53 -1.89 -22.86
CA SER A 195 10.24 -1.65 -21.60
C SER A 195 10.25 -0.17 -21.22
N GLY A 196 10.29 0.10 -19.91
CA GLY A 196 10.46 1.47 -19.42
C GLY A 196 11.78 2.12 -19.79
N ARG A 197 12.80 1.34 -20.22
CA ARG A 197 14.06 1.88 -20.74
C ARG A 197 13.85 2.54 -22.10
N ILE A 198 13.16 1.86 -23.01
CA ILE A 198 12.84 2.35 -24.35
C ILE A 198 12.02 3.63 -24.24
N LEU A 199 10.94 3.62 -23.44
CA LEU A 199 10.09 4.79 -23.25
C LEU A 199 10.86 6.00 -22.73
N ARG A 200 11.77 5.81 -21.75
CA ARG A 200 12.55 6.92 -21.20
C ARG A 200 13.60 7.43 -22.18
N ALA A 201 14.33 6.54 -22.86
CA ALA A 201 15.42 6.89 -23.76
C ALA A 201 14.92 7.57 -25.04
N CYS A 202 13.81 7.08 -25.60
CA CYS A 202 13.22 7.57 -26.83
C CYS A 202 11.98 8.47 -26.57
N ALA A 203 11.90 9.09 -25.38
CA ALA A 203 10.69 9.80 -24.96
C ALA A 203 10.31 10.94 -25.91
N ASP A 204 11.29 11.63 -26.47
CA ASP A 204 11.07 12.78 -27.36
C ASP A 204 10.53 12.35 -28.73
N GLN A 205 10.95 11.18 -29.23
CA GLN A 205 10.51 10.59 -30.50
C GLN A 205 9.16 9.87 -30.37
N LEU A 206 8.92 9.23 -29.22
CA LEU A 206 7.72 8.44 -28.99
C LEU A 206 6.52 9.29 -28.55
N ALA A 207 6.75 10.44 -27.91
CA ALA A 207 5.66 11.27 -27.38
C ALA A 207 4.64 11.71 -28.45
N PRO A 208 5.02 12.24 -29.63
CA PRO A 208 4.05 12.66 -30.64
C PRO A 208 3.11 11.52 -31.06
N VAL A 209 3.68 10.33 -31.31
CA VAL A 209 2.93 9.14 -31.75
C VAL A 209 1.96 8.66 -30.67
N PHE A 210 2.41 8.55 -29.42
CA PHE A 210 1.54 8.09 -28.34
C PHE A 210 0.51 9.14 -27.91
N THR A 211 0.79 10.44 -28.10
CA THR A 211 -0.22 11.50 -27.92
C THR A 211 -1.38 11.32 -28.88
N GLU A 212 -1.10 11.01 -30.14
CA GLU A 212 -2.12 10.71 -31.13
C GLU A 212 -2.95 9.48 -30.74
N ILE A 213 -2.29 8.37 -30.36
CA ILE A 213 -2.96 7.14 -29.88
C ILE A 213 -3.84 7.44 -28.66
N PHE A 214 -3.35 8.18 -27.67
CA PHE A 214 -4.09 8.47 -26.44
C PHE A 214 -5.31 9.36 -26.71
N ASN A 215 -5.17 10.41 -27.54
CA ASN A 215 -6.29 11.28 -27.88
C ASN A 215 -7.33 10.54 -28.75
N LEU A 216 -6.89 9.69 -29.68
CA LEU A 216 -7.80 8.83 -30.44
C LEU A 216 -8.57 7.89 -29.52
N SER A 217 -7.87 7.25 -28.57
CA SER A 217 -8.48 6.38 -27.55
C SER A 217 -9.55 7.10 -26.73
N LEU A 218 -9.27 8.32 -26.27
CA LEU A 218 -10.22 9.14 -25.53
C LEU A 218 -11.42 9.53 -26.40
N SER A 219 -11.18 9.96 -27.65
CA SER A 219 -12.25 10.39 -28.56
C SER A 219 -13.21 9.26 -28.94
N GLN A 220 -12.71 8.03 -29.03
CA GLN A 220 -13.50 6.85 -29.39
C GLN A 220 -14.03 6.10 -28.15
N SER A 221 -13.65 6.51 -26.93
CA SER A 221 -13.94 5.76 -25.69
C SER A 221 -13.46 4.30 -25.71
N VAL A 222 -12.39 4.00 -26.48
CA VAL A 222 -11.87 2.65 -26.70
C VAL A 222 -10.41 2.57 -26.33
N ILE A 223 -10.02 1.52 -25.61
CA ILE A 223 -8.63 1.22 -25.27
C ILE A 223 -8.09 0.15 -26.23
N PRO A 224 -6.89 0.35 -26.81
CA PRO A 224 -6.23 -0.66 -27.61
C PRO A 224 -6.10 -2.00 -26.89
N THR A 225 -6.45 -3.10 -27.55
CA THR A 225 -6.45 -4.45 -26.96
C THR A 225 -5.09 -4.82 -26.36
N CYS A 226 -3.98 -4.53 -27.05
CA CYS A 226 -2.63 -4.78 -26.56
C CYS A 226 -2.29 -4.08 -25.23
N PHE A 227 -3.03 -3.02 -24.86
CA PHE A 227 -2.89 -2.33 -23.57
C PHE A 227 -3.81 -2.85 -22.47
N LYS A 228 -4.84 -3.63 -22.82
CA LYS A 228 -5.73 -4.31 -21.86
C LYS A 228 -5.14 -5.61 -21.32
N GLU A 229 -4.25 -6.24 -22.07
CA GLU A 229 -3.64 -7.51 -21.71
C GLU A 229 -2.82 -7.42 -20.41
N SER A 230 -2.89 -8.48 -19.60
CA SER A 230 -2.12 -8.58 -18.37
C SER A 230 -1.60 -9.99 -18.10
N ILE A 231 -0.38 -10.04 -17.55
CA ILE A 231 0.17 -11.28 -16.98
C ILE A 231 0.17 -11.16 -15.47
N ILE A 232 -0.60 -12.01 -14.79
CA ILE A 232 -0.62 -12.11 -13.34
C ILE A 232 0.61 -12.88 -12.88
N VAL A 233 1.36 -12.29 -11.96
CA VAL A 233 2.46 -12.93 -11.23
C VAL A 233 1.99 -13.17 -9.79
N PRO A 234 1.65 -14.42 -9.42
CA PRO A 234 1.20 -14.75 -8.07
C PRO A 234 2.33 -14.53 -7.06
N VAL A 235 2.07 -13.71 -6.04
CA VAL A 235 3.05 -13.44 -4.97
C VAL A 235 2.56 -14.05 -3.64
N PRO A 236 3.31 -14.99 -3.04
CA PRO A 236 2.98 -15.55 -1.73
C PRO A 236 2.79 -14.49 -0.64
N LYS A 237 1.66 -14.54 0.08
CA LYS A 237 1.39 -13.73 1.29
C LYS A 237 2.21 -14.20 2.49
N LYS A 238 2.56 -15.49 2.52
CA LYS A 238 3.30 -16.17 3.59
C LYS A 238 4.35 -17.13 3.00
N PRO A 239 5.38 -17.53 3.77
CA PRO A 239 6.49 -18.36 3.25
C PRO A 239 6.05 -19.70 2.66
N HIS A 240 5.01 -20.32 3.23
CA HIS A 240 4.44 -21.58 2.78
C HIS A 240 2.93 -21.38 2.53
N PRO A 241 2.53 -21.00 1.30
CA PRO A 241 1.13 -20.95 0.89
C PRO A 241 0.47 -22.33 1.06
N ALA A 242 -0.72 -22.37 1.65
CA ALA A 242 -1.49 -23.61 1.85
C ALA A 242 -2.81 -23.60 1.07
N SER A 243 -3.20 -22.47 0.52
CA SER A 243 -4.42 -22.28 -0.26
C SER A 243 -4.20 -21.26 -1.38
N LEU A 244 -5.06 -21.26 -2.41
CA LEU A 244 -5.01 -20.28 -3.49
C LEU A 244 -5.18 -18.83 -2.99
N ASN A 245 -5.90 -18.64 -1.87
CA ASN A 245 -6.06 -17.37 -1.17
C ASN A 245 -4.76 -16.80 -0.59
N ASP A 246 -3.73 -17.64 -0.42
CA ASP A 246 -2.43 -17.22 0.09
C ASP A 246 -1.55 -16.56 -0.99
N TYR A 247 -2.01 -16.47 -2.24
CA TYR A 247 -1.32 -15.77 -3.32
C TYR A 247 -2.00 -14.43 -3.65
N ARG A 248 -1.19 -13.38 -3.86
CA ARG A 248 -1.67 -12.09 -4.38
C ARG A 248 -1.54 -12.06 -5.91
N PRO A 249 -2.60 -11.74 -6.66
CA PRO A 249 -2.53 -11.62 -8.12
C PRO A 249 -1.90 -10.28 -8.52
N VAL A 250 -0.58 -10.19 -8.71
CA VAL A 250 0.05 -8.94 -9.16
C VAL A 250 0.00 -8.86 -10.68
N ALA A 251 -0.78 -7.93 -11.23
CA ALA A 251 -0.91 -7.73 -12.67
C ALA A 251 0.28 -6.95 -13.25
N LEU A 252 0.96 -7.59 -14.20
CA LEU A 252 1.96 -6.98 -15.05
C LEU A 252 1.25 -6.44 -16.31
N THR A 253 0.93 -5.15 -16.28
CA THR A 253 0.30 -4.43 -17.40
C THR A 253 1.29 -3.52 -18.14
N SER A 254 0.93 -3.10 -19.36
CA SER A 254 1.71 -2.21 -20.23
C SER A 254 2.26 -0.99 -19.49
N VAL A 255 3.53 -0.67 -19.74
CA VAL A 255 4.18 0.52 -19.16
C VAL A 255 3.65 1.80 -19.84
N VAL A 256 3.29 1.71 -21.13
CA VAL A 256 2.64 2.78 -21.88
C VAL A 256 1.27 3.07 -21.28
N MET A 257 0.46 2.04 -21.08
CA MET A 257 -0.87 2.17 -20.47
C MET A 257 -0.79 2.82 -19.08
N LYS A 258 0.19 2.43 -18.25
CA LYS A 258 0.41 3.08 -16.94
C LYS A 258 0.76 4.56 -17.04
N CYS A 259 1.32 5.03 -18.15
CA CYS A 259 1.54 6.46 -18.36
C CYS A 259 0.23 7.15 -18.73
N PHE A 260 -0.55 6.54 -19.63
CA PHE A 260 -1.86 7.03 -20.01
C PHE A 260 -2.83 7.12 -18.81
N GLU A 261 -2.91 6.05 -18.02
CA GLU A 261 -3.68 6.00 -16.78
C GLU A 261 -3.35 7.13 -15.82
N ARG A 262 -2.08 7.56 -15.70
CA ARG A 262 -1.70 8.68 -14.82
C ARG A 262 -2.26 10.00 -15.33
N LEU A 263 -2.19 10.23 -16.64
CA LEU A 263 -2.72 11.46 -17.25
C LEU A 263 -4.24 11.53 -17.07
N VAL A 264 -4.94 10.42 -17.34
CA VAL A 264 -6.39 10.31 -17.12
C VAL A 264 -6.74 10.46 -15.65
N LYS A 265 -5.97 9.84 -14.74
CA LYS A 265 -6.16 9.94 -13.30
C LYS A 265 -6.09 11.39 -12.82
N ASP A 266 -5.07 12.12 -13.24
CA ASP A 266 -4.86 13.52 -12.83
C ASP A 266 -6.05 14.38 -13.28
N PHE A 267 -6.57 14.14 -14.50
CA PHE A 267 -7.78 14.79 -14.99
C PHE A 267 -9.03 14.42 -14.20
N ILE A 268 -9.27 13.13 -13.94
CA ILE A 268 -10.42 12.68 -13.13
C ILE A 268 -10.38 13.41 -11.78
N ILE A 269 -9.24 13.40 -11.08
CA ILE A 269 -9.13 14.02 -9.77
C ILE A 269 -9.43 15.52 -9.81
N SER A 270 -8.99 16.25 -10.84
CA SER A 270 -9.29 17.68 -10.97
C SER A 270 -10.76 17.99 -11.29
N SER A 271 -11.51 17.00 -11.80
CA SER A 271 -12.91 17.15 -12.19
C SER A 271 -13.90 16.65 -11.13
N LEU A 272 -13.42 16.05 -10.04
CA LEU A 272 -14.27 15.53 -8.98
C LEU A 272 -14.80 16.67 -8.07
N PRO A 273 -16.02 16.53 -7.54
CA PRO A 273 -16.60 17.55 -6.68
C PRO A 273 -15.98 17.54 -5.28
N ASP A 274 -15.98 18.71 -4.63
CA ASP A 274 -15.52 18.87 -3.24
C ASP A 274 -16.43 18.14 -2.22
N THR A 275 -17.63 17.73 -2.64
CA THR A 275 -18.62 16.99 -1.84
C THR A 275 -18.31 15.51 -1.67
N LEU A 276 -17.20 15.02 -2.26
CA LEU A 276 -16.76 13.64 -2.06
C LEU A 276 -16.57 13.32 -0.58
N ASP A 277 -17.04 12.13 -0.18
CA ASP A 277 -17.02 11.66 1.19
C ASP A 277 -15.67 11.96 1.89
N PRO A 278 -15.66 12.85 2.89
CA PRO A 278 -14.44 13.26 3.56
C PRO A 278 -13.85 12.13 4.45
N LEU A 279 -14.62 11.06 4.71
CA LEU A 279 -14.22 9.91 5.52
C LEU A 279 -13.65 8.73 4.70
N GLN A 280 -13.44 8.92 3.39
CA GLN A 280 -12.53 8.09 2.60
C GLN A 280 -11.10 8.65 2.72
N PHE A 281 -10.25 7.99 3.51
CA PHE A 281 -8.89 8.44 3.78
C PHE A 281 -7.84 7.87 2.82
N ALA A 282 -8.08 6.72 2.19
CA ALA A 282 -7.08 6.15 1.28
C ALA A 282 -7.00 6.91 -0.03
N TYR A 283 -5.82 6.86 -0.65
CA TYR A 283 -5.53 7.38 -1.99
C TYR A 283 -5.79 8.89 -2.19
N ARG A 284 -6.10 9.63 -1.12
CA ARG A 284 -6.22 11.09 -1.12
C ARG A 284 -4.92 11.75 -0.68
N PRO A 285 -4.54 12.89 -1.29
CA PRO A 285 -3.45 13.71 -0.79
C PRO A 285 -3.69 14.12 0.66
N ASN A 286 -2.61 14.19 1.45
CA ASN A 286 -2.67 14.62 2.84
C ASN A 286 -3.66 13.83 3.73
N ARG A 287 -3.91 12.56 3.41
CA ARG A 287 -4.60 11.59 4.25
C ARG A 287 -3.69 10.38 4.47
N SER A 288 -3.83 9.73 5.62
CA SER A 288 -3.00 8.60 6.04
C SER A 288 -3.73 7.73 7.05
N THR A 289 -3.15 6.57 7.35
CA THR A 289 -3.67 5.67 8.40
C THR A 289 -3.72 6.35 9.77
N ASP A 290 -2.77 7.24 10.08
CA ASP A 290 -2.80 8.07 11.30
C ASP A 290 -4.08 8.92 11.35
N ASP A 291 -4.54 9.48 10.21
CA ASP A 291 -5.70 10.37 10.18
C ASP A 291 -7.00 9.59 10.37
N ALA A 292 -7.15 8.44 9.71
CA ALA A 292 -8.32 7.56 9.85
C ALA A 292 -8.46 7.03 11.29
N ILE A 293 -7.37 6.51 11.86
CA ILE A 293 -7.37 6.01 13.25
C ILE A 293 -7.57 7.16 14.24
N SER A 294 -6.95 8.32 14.04
CA SER A 294 -7.13 9.46 14.95
C SER A 294 -8.55 10.00 14.91
N HIS A 295 -9.20 10.02 13.74
CA HIS A 295 -10.61 10.35 13.61
C HIS A 295 -11.49 9.36 14.37
N LEU A 296 -11.33 8.04 14.10
CA LEU A 296 -12.02 6.96 14.81
C LEU A 296 -11.91 7.12 16.33
N LEU A 297 -10.68 7.27 16.84
CA LEU A 297 -10.43 7.41 18.27
C LEU A 297 -11.00 8.71 18.83
N HIS A 298 -10.91 9.82 18.11
CA HIS A 298 -11.44 11.09 18.60
C HIS A 298 -12.96 11.08 18.70
N THR A 299 -13.66 10.59 17.68
CA THR A 299 -15.12 10.45 17.68
C THR A 299 -15.55 9.55 18.84
N SER A 300 -14.89 8.40 18.99
CA SER A 300 -15.18 7.44 20.06
C SER A 300 -14.91 8.01 21.46
N LEU A 301 -13.73 8.59 21.67
CA LEU A 301 -13.34 9.14 22.97
C LEU A 301 -14.19 10.34 23.37
N THR A 302 -14.58 11.19 22.41
CA THR A 302 -15.44 12.35 22.68
C THR A 302 -16.82 11.91 23.14
N HIS A 303 -17.38 10.87 22.52
CA HIS A 303 -18.64 10.27 22.96
C HIS A 303 -18.54 9.67 24.36
N LEU A 304 -17.49 8.89 24.63
CA LEU A 304 -17.23 8.26 25.92
C LEU A 304 -16.93 9.26 27.05
N ASP A 305 -16.51 10.48 26.72
CA ASP A 305 -16.17 11.55 27.68
C ASP A 305 -17.41 12.30 28.20
N THR A 306 -18.60 11.96 27.68
CA THR A 306 -19.89 12.48 28.14
C THR A 306 -20.44 11.67 29.32
N ARG A 307 -21.21 12.32 30.21
CA ARG A 307 -21.85 11.66 31.34
C ARG A 307 -23.06 10.87 30.84
N GLY A 308 -23.30 9.67 31.37
CA GLY A 308 -24.48 8.87 31.01
C GLY A 308 -24.26 7.35 30.86
N GLY A 309 -23.03 6.85 31.06
CA GLY A 309 -22.74 5.44 30.81
C GLY A 309 -22.76 5.11 29.32
N ASN A 310 -22.35 6.04 28.47
CA ASN A 310 -22.25 5.84 27.02
C ASN A 310 -21.16 4.82 26.68
N TYR A 311 -21.34 4.12 25.56
CA TYR A 311 -20.36 3.17 25.03
C TYR A 311 -20.27 3.26 23.51
N VAL A 312 -19.26 2.62 22.93
CA VAL A 312 -19.00 2.63 21.49
C VAL A 312 -18.90 1.21 20.97
N LYS A 313 -19.54 0.93 19.83
CA LYS A 313 -19.38 -0.32 19.09
C LYS A 313 -18.66 -0.02 17.77
N MET A 314 -17.67 -0.84 17.43
CA MET A 314 -16.89 -0.72 16.20
C MET A 314 -17.00 -2.02 15.43
N LEU A 315 -17.64 -1.98 14.26
CA LEU A 315 -17.71 -3.10 13.34
C LEU A 315 -16.63 -2.93 12.27
N PHE A 316 -15.57 -3.72 12.35
CA PHE A 316 -14.52 -3.76 11.35
C PHE A 316 -14.91 -4.73 10.24
N ILE A 317 -15.18 -4.21 9.05
CA ILE A 317 -15.66 -4.96 7.89
C ILE A 317 -14.48 -5.47 7.06
N ASP A 318 -14.58 -6.72 6.63
CA ASP A 318 -13.68 -7.31 5.65
C ASP A 318 -14.48 -7.69 4.40
N TYR A 319 -13.99 -7.29 3.22
CA TYR A 319 -14.57 -7.65 1.94
C TYR A 319 -13.80 -8.81 1.31
N SER A 320 -14.53 -9.76 0.73
CA SER A 320 -13.97 -10.84 -0.07
C SER A 320 -13.47 -10.31 -1.41
N SER A 321 -12.20 -9.87 -1.45
CA SER A 321 -11.51 -9.44 -2.68
C SER A 321 -12.13 -8.21 -3.36
N ALA A 322 -12.36 -7.13 -2.60
CA ALA A 322 -13.14 -5.96 -2.99
C ALA A 322 -12.86 -5.39 -4.39
N PHE A 323 -11.60 -5.25 -4.79
CA PHE A 323 -11.25 -4.72 -6.12
C PHE A 323 -11.71 -5.61 -7.27
N ASN A 324 -11.81 -6.93 -7.07
CA ASN A 324 -12.20 -7.88 -8.10
C ASN A 324 -13.72 -7.98 -8.28
N THR A 325 -14.51 -7.34 -7.42
CA THR A 325 -15.98 -7.41 -7.47
C THR A 325 -16.63 -6.16 -8.06
N ILE A 326 -15.85 -5.14 -8.42
CA ILE A 326 -16.34 -3.92 -9.07
C ILE A 326 -17.07 -4.29 -10.36
N ILE A 327 -18.34 -3.88 -10.49
CA ILE A 327 -19.09 -4.01 -11.75
C ILE A 327 -18.90 -2.73 -12.57
N PRO A 328 -18.32 -2.79 -13.79
CA PRO A 328 -18.04 -1.58 -14.57
C PRO A 328 -19.26 -0.73 -14.90
N SER A 329 -20.42 -1.34 -15.18
CA SER A 329 -21.66 -0.59 -15.45
C SER A 329 -22.13 0.21 -14.22
N THR A 330 -22.12 -0.41 -13.03
CA THR A 330 -22.46 0.27 -11.78
C THR A 330 -21.49 1.41 -11.47
N LEU A 331 -20.19 1.21 -11.72
CA LEU A 331 -19.20 2.27 -11.59
C LEU A 331 -19.47 3.41 -12.57
N THR A 332 -19.83 3.11 -13.83
CA THR A 332 -20.11 4.11 -14.87
C THR A 332 -21.23 5.06 -14.42
N THR A 333 -22.35 4.53 -13.94
CA THR A 333 -23.47 5.34 -13.40
C THR A 333 -23.04 6.24 -12.25
N LYS A 334 -22.22 5.71 -11.32
CA LYS A 334 -21.69 6.51 -10.20
C LYS A 334 -20.77 7.63 -10.66
N LEU A 335 -19.95 7.40 -11.69
CA LEU A 335 -19.04 8.40 -12.24
C LEU A 335 -19.79 9.53 -12.95
N GLU A 336 -20.90 9.21 -13.63
CA GLU A 336 -21.79 10.22 -14.22
C GLU A 336 -22.48 11.06 -13.13
N HIS A 337 -22.93 10.44 -12.03
CA HIS A 337 -23.47 11.17 -10.87
C HIS A 337 -22.42 12.10 -10.22
N LEU A 338 -21.13 11.78 -10.35
CA LEU A 338 -20.03 12.62 -9.90
C LEU A 338 -19.67 13.74 -10.91
N GLY A 339 -20.39 13.85 -12.02
CA GLY A 339 -20.22 14.91 -13.02
C GLY A 339 -19.15 14.64 -14.07
N LEU A 340 -18.65 13.40 -14.19
CA LEU A 340 -17.74 13.05 -15.28
C LEU A 340 -18.51 12.87 -16.61
N SER A 341 -17.89 13.23 -17.73
CA SER A 341 -18.53 13.11 -19.04
C SER A 341 -18.81 11.65 -19.41
N SER A 342 -19.93 11.38 -20.09
CA SER A 342 -20.29 10.03 -20.52
C SER A 342 -19.21 9.38 -21.40
N SER A 343 -18.48 10.15 -22.22
CA SER A 343 -17.34 9.64 -22.99
C SER A 343 -16.21 9.10 -22.10
N LEU A 344 -15.85 9.83 -21.04
CA LEU A 344 -14.83 9.38 -20.09
C LEU A 344 -15.31 8.17 -19.28
N CYS A 345 -16.59 8.17 -18.88
CA CYS A 345 -17.21 7.05 -18.19
C CYS A 345 -17.21 5.79 -19.06
N GLN A 346 -17.53 5.91 -20.35
CA GLN A 346 -17.44 4.83 -21.34
C GLN A 346 -16.00 4.36 -21.55
N TRP A 347 -15.02 5.28 -21.61
CA TRP A 347 -13.61 4.93 -21.70
C TRP A 347 -13.16 4.12 -20.47
N ILE A 348 -13.59 4.49 -19.26
CA ILE A 348 -13.32 3.73 -18.02
C ILE A 348 -14.04 2.39 -18.03
N CYS A 349 -15.28 2.32 -18.54
CA CYS A 349 -16.00 1.06 -18.71
C CYS A 349 -15.23 0.13 -19.67
N ASN A 350 -14.76 0.67 -20.80
CA ASN A 350 -13.92 -0.06 -21.76
C ASN A 350 -12.59 -0.50 -21.14
N PHE A 351 -11.97 0.33 -20.30
CA PHE A 351 -10.77 -0.03 -19.54
C PHE A 351 -10.97 -1.23 -18.62
N LEU A 352 -12.17 -1.38 -18.04
CA LEU A 352 -12.46 -2.44 -17.09
C LEU A 352 -13.05 -3.70 -17.72
N THR A 353 -13.42 -3.65 -19.00
CA THR A 353 -14.12 -4.74 -19.71
C THR A 353 -13.28 -5.35 -20.83
N GLY A 354 -13.52 -6.64 -21.10
CA GLY A 354 -12.85 -7.37 -22.18
C GLY A 354 -11.33 -7.42 -22.02
N ARG A 355 -10.84 -7.66 -20.81
CA ARG A 355 -9.39 -7.68 -20.51
C ARG A 355 -8.84 -9.10 -20.54
N PRO A 356 -7.95 -9.45 -21.47
CA PRO A 356 -7.27 -10.74 -21.45
C PRO A 356 -6.29 -10.84 -20.27
N GLN A 357 -6.30 -11.98 -19.61
CA GLN A 357 -5.46 -12.27 -18.45
C GLN A 357 -4.91 -13.70 -18.52
N ALA A 358 -3.60 -13.84 -18.29
CA ALA A 358 -2.97 -15.13 -18.03
C ALA A 358 -2.14 -15.09 -16.74
N VAL A 359 -1.99 -16.22 -16.06
CA VAL A 359 -1.15 -16.38 -14.86
C VAL A 359 0.19 -16.99 -15.26
N ARG A 360 1.28 -16.42 -14.75
CA ARG A 360 2.64 -16.95 -14.95
C ARG A 360 3.23 -17.45 -13.65
N MET A 361 3.62 -18.72 -13.64
CA MET A 361 4.28 -19.40 -12.53
C MET A 361 5.58 -20.05 -13.03
N GLY A 362 6.72 -19.57 -12.55
CA GLY A 362 8.02 -20.03 -13.05
C GLY A 362 8.17 -19.78 -14.55
N GLY A 363 8.42 -20.84 -15.32
CA GLY A 363 8.49 -20.81 -16.79
C GLY A 363 7.16 -21.05 -17.51
N HIS A 364 6.08 -21.33 -16.77
CA HIS A 364 4.77 -21.69 -17.35
C HIS A 364 3.82 -20.49 -17.38
N LEU A 365 3.04 -20.40 -18.44
CA LEU A 365 1.98 -19.41 -18.66
C LEU A 365 0.67 -20.17 -18.88
N SER A 366 -0.37 -19.83 -18.12
CA SER A 366 -1.70 -20.44 -18.23
C SER A 366 -2.39 -20.08 -19.56
N ALA A 367 -3.52 -20.73 -19.84
CA ALA A 367 -4.46 -20.24 -20.85
C ALA A 367 -4.93 -18.80 -20.51
N SER A 368 -5.33 -18.06 -21.55
CA SER A 368 -5.87 -16.70 -21.40
C SER A 368 -7.35 -16.74 -21.05
N LEU A 369 -7.76 -15.98 -20.04
CA LEU A 369 -9.16 -15.75 -19.66
C LEU A 369 -9.49 -14.26 -19.86
N THR A 370 -10.68 -13.97 -20.38
CA THR A 370 -11.14 -12.59 -20.56
C THR A 370 -12.00 -12.17 -19.38
N LEU A 371 -11.65 -11.06 -18.74
CA LEU A 371 -12.34 -10.52 -17.56
C LEU A 371 -13.07 -9.22 -17.91
N SER A 372 -14.32 -9.11 -17.44
CA SER A 372 -15.12 -7.88 -17.53
C SER A 372 -15.62 -7.38 -16.18
N THR A 373 -15.14 -7.99 -15.10
CA THR A 373 -15.43 -7.60 -13.72
C THR A 373 -14.13 -7.26 -12.99
N GLY A 374 -14.23 -6.34 -12.02
CA GLY A 374 -13.14 -5.95 -11.15
C GLY A 374 -12.15 -4.95 -11.77
N ALA A 375 -11.16 -4.54 -10.99
CA ALA A 375 -10.06 -3.70 -11.42
C ALA A 375 -8.71 -4.38 -11.10
N PRO A 376 -7.75 -4.42 -12.04
CA PRO A 376 -6.59 -5.30 -11.87
C PRO A 376 -5.63 -4.73 -10.82
N GLN A 377 -5.09 -5.61 -9.98
CA GLN A 377 -4.15 -5.22 -8.92
C GLN A 377 -2.77 -4.90 -9.54
N GLY A 378 -2.43 -3.61 -9.61
CA GLY A 378 -1.18 -3.14 -10.20
C GLY A 378 -1.34 -2.08 -11.29
N CYS A 379 -2.60 -1.81 -11.68
CA CYS A 379 -2.95 -0.64 -12.49
C CYS A 379 -2.93 0.64 -11.64
N VAL A 380 -2.72 1.77 -12.30
CA VAL A 380 -2.63 3.09 -11.67
C VAL A 380 -4.02 3.63 -11.29
N LEU A 381 -5.04 3.35 -12.12
CA LEU A 381 -6.41 3.83 -11.90
C LEU A 381 -7.18 3.01 -10.86
N SER A 382 -6.93 1.71 -10.73
CA SER A 382 -7.73 0.81 -9.85
C SER A 382 -7.97 1.37 -8.44
N PRO A 383 -6.96 1.91 -7.73
CA PRO A 383 -7.16 2.50 -6.41
C PRO A 383 -8.18 3.65 -6.38
N LEU A 384 -8.09 4.56 -7.36
CA LEU A 384 -9.01 5.69 -7.47
C LEU A 384 -10.42 5.19 -7.81
N LEU A 385 -10.54 4.30 -8.80
CA LEU A 385 -11.83 3.77 -9.23
C LEU A 385 -12.56 3.05 -8.10
N TYR A 386 -11.85 2.33 -7.23
CA TYR A 386 -12.47 1.72 -6.05
C TYR A 386 -12.94 2.78 -5.03
N SER A 387 -12.17 3.84 -4.80
CA SER A 387 -12.63 4.94 -3.95
C SER A 387 -13.87 5.63 -4.52
N LEU A 388 -13.95 5.80 -5.84
CA LEU A 388 -15.12 6.36 -6.52
C LEU A 388 -16.29 5.37 -6.57
N TYR A 389 -16.04 4.07 -6.57
CA TYR A 389 -17.10 3.05 -6.49
C TYR A 389 -17.82 3.06 -5.14
N THR A 390 -17.09 3.38 -4.07
CA THR A 390 -17.55 3.31 -2.68
C THR A 390 -17.84 4.68 -2.06
N TYR A 391 -17.88 5.75 -2.88
CA TYR A 391 -18.00 7.14 -2.39
C TYR A 391 -19.31 7.40 -1.64
N ASP A 392 -20.40 6.76 -2.08
CA ASP A 392 -21.76 6.89 -1.54
C ASP A 392 -22.04 5.95 -0.36
N CYS A 393 -21.05 5.15 0.07
CA CYS A 393 -21.12 4.38 1.31
C CYS A 393 -20.86 5.31 2.51
N VAL A 394 -21.88 6.07 2.90
CA VAL A 394 -21.83 7.06 3.99
C VAL A 394 -22.84 6.70 5.06
N ALA A 395 -22.55 7.09 6.31
CA ALA A 395 -23.44 6.85 7.44
C ALA A 395 -24.76 7.62 7.27
N THR A 396 -25.86 7.00 7.68
CA THR A 396 -27.22 7.55 7.55
C THR A 396 -27.67 8.37 8.76
N THR A 397 -26.98 8.26 9.89
CA THR A 397 -27.36 8.95 11.14
C THR A 397 -26.16 9.63 11.79
N SER A 398 -26.40 10.63 12.64
CA SER A 398 -25.35 11.35 13.36
C SER A 398 -24.71 10.54 14.50
N SER A 399 -25.36 9.47 14.97
CA SER A 399 -24.82 8.55 15.98
C SER A 399 -24.05 7.39 15.35
N THR A 400 -23.94 7.34 14.02
CA THR A 400 -23.13 6.38 13.28
C THR A 400 -22.07 7.08 12.45
N THR A 401 -20.96 6.39 12.18
CA THR A 401 -19.91 6.91 11.30
C THR A 401 -19.30 5.77 10.51
N ILE A 402 -19.14 5.93 9.20
CA ILE A 402 -18.44 4.97 8.34
C ILE A 402 -17.09 5.58 7.96
N ILE A 403 -16.00 4.92 8.33
CA ILE A 403 -14.64 5.36 8.01
C ILE A 403 -14.01 4.35 7.06
N LYS A 404 -13.49 4.83 5.94
CA LYS A 404 -12.92 4.00 4.87
C LYS A 404 -11.44 4.31 4.68
N PHE A 405 -10.64 3.27 4.54
CA PHE A 405 -9.27 3.36 4.05
C PHE A 405 -9.08 2.28 2.99
N ALA A 406 -9.39 2.62 1.74
CA ALA A 406 -9.51 1.66 0.66
C ALA A 406 -10.60 0.65 1.02
N ASP A 407 -10.32 -0.65 1.00
CA ASP A 407 -11.25 -1.71 1.37
C ASP A 407 -11.44 -1.87 2.89
N ASP A 408 -10.49 -1.42 3.72
CA ASP A 408 -10.63 -1.45 5.18
C ASP A 408 -11.71 -0.44 5.63
N THR A 409 -12.88 -0.94 6.03
CA THR A 409 -14.04 -0.12 6.46
C THR A 409 -14.40 -0.39 7.91
N VAL A 410 -14.75 0.64 8.67
CA VAL A 410 -15.28 0.51 10.04
C VAL A 410 -16.56 1.30 10.19
N VAL A 411 -17.59 0.67 10.76
CA VAL A 411 -18.82 1.34 11.21
C VAL A 411 -18.69 1.56 12.72
N VAL A 412 -18.83 2.82 13.13
CA VAL A 412 -18.76 3.23 14.52
C VAL A 412 -20.16 3.59 14.97
N GLY A 413 -20.68 2.91 15.99
CA GLY A 413 -21.93 3.24 16.68
C GLY A 413 -21.63 3.97 17.99
N LEU A 414 -22.16 5.18 18.13
CA LEU A 414 -22.10 5.99 19.35
C LEU A 414 -23.37 5.74 20.17
N ILE A 415 -23.27 4.88 21.19
CA ILE A 415 -24.45 4.39 21.90
C ILE A 415 -24.69 5.20 23.17
N SER A 416 -25.91 5.70 23.30
CA SER A 416 -26.43 6.38 24.49
C SER A 416 -27.68 5.68 24.99
N ASP A 417 -27.88 5.71 26.31
CA ASP A 417 -29.06 5.12 26.97
C ASP A 417 -29.32 3.65 26.61
N ASN A 418 -28.26 2.92 26.26
CA ASN A 418 -28.31 1.54 25.78
C ASN A 418 -29.15 1.33 24.50
N ASN A 419 -29.39 2.38 23.72
CA ASN A 419 -30.15 2.30 22.46
C ASN A 419 -29.24 2.02 21.26
N GLU A 420 -29.20 0.75 20.84
CA GLU A 420 -28.39 0.30 19.70
C GLU A 420 -29.08 0.40 18.33
N THR A 421 -30.33 0.89 18.27
CA THR A 421 -31.20 0.84 17.07
C THR A 421 -30.55 1.48 15.85
N ALA A 422 -29.93 2.65 16.00
CA ALA A 422 -29.30 3.37 14.89
C ALA A 422 -28.10 2.60 14.32
N TYR A 423 -27.28 2.01 15.18
CA TYR A 423 -26.12 1.20 14.79
C TYR A 423 -26.55 -0.07 14.05
N LEU A 424 -27.54 -0.81 14.54
CA LEU A 424 -28.03 -2.01 13.87
C LEU A 424 -28.73 -1.70 12.54
N LYS A 425 -29.47 -0.59 12.47
CA LYS A 425 -30.06 -0.10 11.21
C LYS A 425 -28.96 0.24 10.19
N GLU A 426 -27.88 0.89 10.63
CA GLU A 426 -26.74 1.22 9.77
C GLU A 426 -26.06 -0.05 9.22
N ILE A 427 -25.91 -1.09 10.02
CA ILE A 427 -25.34 -2.37 9.57
C ILE A 427 -26.21 -3.01 8.47
N ARG A 428 -27.54 -3.00 8.65
CA ARG A 428 -28.48 -3.49 7.62
C ARG A 428 -28.45 -2.63 6.35
N ASN A 429 -28.37 -1.31 6.49
CA ASN A 429 -28.25 -0.40 5.36
C ASN A 429 -26.96 -0.66 4.57
N LEU A 430 -25.86 -0.87 5.28
CA LEU A 430 -24.57 -1.22 4.70
C LEU A 430 -24.63 -2.57 3.98
N GLU A 431 -25.24 -3.59 4.59
CA GLU A 431 -25.41 -4.92 3.97
C GLU A 431 -26.19 -4.82 2.65
N ASN A 432 -27.34 -4.13 2.66
CA ASN A 432 -28.14 -3.85 1.46
C ASN A 432 -27.37 -3.01 0.41
N TRP A 433 -26.55 -2.05 0.86
CA TRP A 433 -25.69 -1.29 -0.02
C TRP A 433 -24.61 -2.18 -0.64
N CYS A 434 -23.99 -3.07 0.14
CA CYS A 434 -22.98 -4.01 -0.36
C CYS A 434 -23.56 -4.96 -1.40
N GLN A 435 -24.76 -5.50 -1.18
CA GLN A 435 -25.48 -6.35 -2.14
C GLN A 435 -25.72 -5.60 -3.47
N ARG A 436 -26.28 -4.39 -3.42
CA ARG A 436 -26.52 -3.56 -4.62
C ARG A 436 -25.25 -3.19 -5.38
N ASN A 437 -24.12 -3.12 -4.69
CA ASN A 437 -22.81 -2.78 -5.26
C ASN A 437 -21.92 -4.00 -5.48
N ASN A 438 -22.45 -5.22 -5.43
CA ASN A 438 -21.66 -6.46 -5.62
C ASN A 438 -20.39 -6.49 -4.76
N LEU A 439 -20.46 -6.05 -3.51
CA LEU A 439 -19.37 -6.11 -2.54
C LEU A 439 -19.66 -7.26 -1.57
N LEU A 440 -18.88 -8.31 -1.68
CA LEU A 440 -19.09 -9.53 -0.89
C LEU A 440 -18.51 -9.37 0.50
N LEU A 441 -19.36 -9.34 1.53
CA LEU A 441 -18.95 -9.27 2.93
C LEU A 441 -18.35 -10.60 3.40
N ASN A 442 -17.22 -10.54 4.10
CA ASN A 442 -16.62 -11.70 4.76
C ASN A 442 -16.97 -11.69 6.24
N VAL A 443 -18.09 -12.33 6.60
CA VAL A 443 -18.58 -12.34 7.99
C VAL A 443 -17.57 -12.99 8.94
N SER A 444 -16.88 -14.04 8.49
CA SER A 444 -15.86 -14.73 9.31
C SER A 444 -14.65 -13.86 9.69
N LYS A 445 -14.37 -12.80 8.92
CA LYS A 445 -13.28 -11.85 9.19
C LYS A 445 -13.76 -10.50 9.69
N THR A 446 -15.04 -10.20 9.50
CA THR A 446 -15.71 -9.05 10.09
C THR A 446 -15.78 -9.26 11.60
N LYS A 447 -15.38 -8.26 12.39
CA LYS A 447 -15.33 -8.36 13.85
C LYS A 447 -15.95 -7.14 14.51
N GLU A 448 -16.65 -7.37 15.61
CA GLU A 448 -17.15 -6.32 16.48
C GLU A 448 -16.22 -6.12 17.68
N LEU A 449 -15.87 -4.87 17.98
CA LEU A 449 -15.19 -4.47 19.20
C LEU A 449 -16.08 -3.49 19.97
N ILE A 450 -16.29 -3.75 21.27
CA ILE A 450 -17.05 -2.85 22.15
C ILE A 450 -16.08 -2.15 23.09
N VAL A 451 -16.23 -0.84 23.22
CA VAL A 451 -15.51 -0.02 24.20
C VAL A 451 -16.54 0.53 25.18
N ASP A 452 -16.56 -0.03 26.38
CA ASP A 452 -17.42 0.39 27.48
C ASP A 452 -16.60 0.51 28.77
N PHE A 453 -16.72 1.66 29.45
CA PHE A 453 -16.05 1.94 30.72
C PHE A 453 -17.03 2.03 31.90
N SER A 454 -18.31 1.71 31.67
CA SER A 454 -19.32 1.63 32.72
C SER A 454 -18.96 0.54 33.73
N THR A 455 -19.08 0.89 35.00
CA THR A 455 -18.94 -0.05 36.13
C THR A 455 -20.27 -0.69 36.55
N LYS A 456 -21.39 -0.27 35.95
CA LYS A 456 -22.72 -0.85 36.19
C LYS A 456 -22.87 -2.14 35.38
N GLN A 457 -23.32 -3.21 36.06
CA GLN A 457 -23.70 -4.58 35.63
C GLN A 457 -23.64 -4.97 34.15
N GLU A 458 -23.31 -6.24 33.88
CA GLU A 458 -23.30 -6.90 32.56
C GLU A 458 -24.43 -6.41 31.64
N ARG A 459 -24.07 -5.55 30.67
CA ARG A 459 -25.01 -5.10 29.65
C ARG A 459 -25.23 -6.22 28.65
N ASN A 460 -26.50 -6.44 28.31
CA ASN A 460 -26.86 -7.33 27.22
C ASN A 460 -26.69 -6.59 25.88
N TYR A 461 -25.46 -6.59 25.35
CA TYR A 461 -25.17 -6.00 24.04
C TYR A 461 -25.77 -6.84 22.92
N GLN A 462 -26.54 -6.22 22.03
CA GLN A 462 -27.10 -6.94 20.89
C GLN A 462 -25.97 -7.34 19.92
N THR A 463 -25.99 -8.57 19.42
CA THR A 463 -25.00 -9.05 18.45
C THR A 463 -25.50 -8.76 17.03
N PRO A 464 -24.74 -8.04 16.19
CA PRO A 464 -25.12 -7.84 14.79
C PRO A 464 -25.16 -9.18 14.03
N ILE A 465 -26.15 -9.31 13.16
CA ILE A 465 -26.31 -10.43 12.23
C ILE A 465 -26.08 -9.89 10.82
N ILE A 466 -25.20 -10.53 10.05
CA ILE A 466 -24.87 -10.20 8.65
C ILE A 466 -24.88 -11.51 7.87
N ASN A 467 -25.57 -11.54 6.73
CA ASN A 467 -25.81 -12.75 5.94
C ASN A 467 -26.27 -13.93 6.82
N GLU A 468 -27.27 -13.67 7.69
CA GLU A 468 -27.85 -14.64 8.63
C GLU A 468 -26.87 -15.21 9.68
N SER A 469 -25.65 -14.70 9.73
CA SER A 469 -24.60 -15.17 10.64
C SER A 469 -24.26 -14.12 11.70
N PRO A 470 -24.14 -14.50 12.99
CA PRO A 470 -23.74 -13.57 14.03
C PRO A 470 -22.28 -13.15 13.86
N VAL A 471 -22.01 -11.86 14.03
CA VAL A 471 -20.64 -11.33 13.98
C VAL A 471 -19.88 -11.69 15.25
N GLU A 472 -18.64 -12.17 15.10
CA GLU A 472 -17.77 -12.45 16.24
C GLU A 472 -17.35 -11.16 16.95
N ARG A 473 -17.56 -11.13 18.26
CA ARG A 473 -17.07 -10.07 19.14
C ARG A 473 -15.67 -10.39 19.66
N VAL A 474 -14.78 -9.41 19.62
CA VAL A 474 -13.38 -9.56 20.03
C VAL A 474 -13.00 -8.50 21.05
N ASN A 475 -12.01 -8.81 21.89
CA ASN A 475 -11.46 -7.85 22.87
C ASN A 475 -10.38 -6.94 22.27
N SER A 476 -9.93 -7.25 21.05
CA SER A 476 -8.87 -6.55 20.36
C SER A 476 -8.90 -6.82 18.86
N PHE A 477 -8.74 -5.78 18.05
CA PHE A 477 -8.70 -5.90 16.59
C PHE A 477 -7.52 -5.12 16.00
N LYS A 478 -6.95 -5.63 14.89
CA LYS A 478 -5.85 -4.96 14.19
C LYS A 478 -6.38 -4.12 13.03
N TYR A 479 -6.60 -2.83 13.28
CA TYR A 479 -7.06 -1.88 12.27
C TYR A 479 -5.91 -1.02 11.74
N LEU A 480 -5.70 -1.00 10.42
CA LEU A 480 -4.67 -0.18 9.74
C LEU A 480 -3.25 -0.30 10.35
N GLY A 481 -2.91 -1.49 10.83
CA GLY A 481 -1.62 -1.81 11.41
C GLY A 481 -1.46 -1.47 12.90
N VAL A 482 -2.49 -0.93 13.54
CA VAL A 482 -2.55 -0.67 14.99
C VAL A 482 -3.54 -1.61 15.64
N HIS A 483 -3.21 -2.07 16.84
CA HIS A 483 -4.13 -2.87 17.61
C HIS A 483 -4.96 -2.00 18.56
N ILE A 484 -6.28 -2.07 18.42
CA ILE A 484 -7.26 -1.35 19.24
C ILE A 484 -7.92 -2.37 20.16
N THR A 485 -7.87 -2.13 21.46
CA THR A 485 -8.43 -3.02 22.49
C THR A 485 -9.69 -2.42 23.11
N GLN A 486 -10.52 -3.26 23.73
CA GLN A 486 -11.78 -2.85 24.38
C GLN A 486 -11.58 -1.81 25.50
N ASP A 487 -10.43 -1.84 26.16
CA ASP A 487 -10.05 -0.91 27.24
C ASP A 487 -9.27 0.32 26.72
N LEU A 488 -9.00 0.36 25.41
CA LEU A 488 -8.14 1.34 24.73
C LEU A 488 -6.72 1.43 25.33
N SER A 489 -6.22 0.33 25.89
CA SER A 489 -4.84 0.18 26.33
C SER A 489 -3.88 -0.11 25.17
N TRP A 490 -2.76 0.60 25.13
CA TRP A 490 -1.77 0.47 24.05
C TRP A 490 -0.68 -0.56 24.33
N SER A 491 -0.66 -1.16 25.53
CA SER A 491 0.40 -2.08 25.96
C SER A 491 0.54 -3.28 25.01
N TRP A 492 -0.58 -3.83 24.52
CA TRP A 492 -0.53 -4.97 23.60
C TRP A 492 0.06 -4.61 22.23
N HIS A 493 -0.36 -3.48 21.66
CA HIS A 493 0.22 -2.93 20.43
C HIS A 493 1.71 -2.65 20.59
N ILE A 494 2.09 -1.96 21.66
CA ILE A 494 3.48 -1.56 21.94
C ILE A 494 4.36 -2.79 22.14
N ASN A 495 3.89 -3.81 22.86
CA ASN A 495 4.61 -5.07 23.01
C ASN A 495 4.87 -5.75 21.66
N THR A 496 3.89 -5.73 20.76
CA THR A 496 4.03 -6.26 19.40
C THR A 496 5.07 -5.48 18.58
N VAL A 497 5.03 -4.15 18.65
CA VAL A 497 6.01 -3.24 18.04
C VAL A 497 7.42 -3.49 18.58
N VAL A 498 7.58 -3.57 19.91
CA VAL A 498 8.86 -3.83 20.59
C VAL A 498 9.43 -5.19 20.20
N LYS A 499 8.62 -6.27 20.22
CA LYS A 499 9.06 -7.61 19.80
C LYS A 499 9.59 -7.58 18.37
N LYS A 500 8.83 -6.97 17.45
CA LYS A 500 9.22 -6.86 16.03
C LYS A 500 10.49 -6.02 15.84
N ALA A 501 10.63 -4.91 16.57
CA ALA A 501 11.81 -4.05 16.51
C ALA A 501 13.06 -4.75 17.07
N ARG A 502 12.93 -5.51 18.18
CA ARG A 502 14.02 -6.30 18.77
C ARG A 502 14.57 -7.35 17.83
N GLN A 503 13.70 -8.03 17.06
CA GLN A 503 14.14 -8.97 16.03
C GLN A 503 15.07 -8.29 15.00
N ARG A 504 14.86 -7.00 14.72
CA ARG A 504 15.68 -6.26 13.73
C ARG A 504 17.03 -5.81 14.28
N LEU A 505 17.19 -5.71 15.60
CA LEU A 505 18.49 -5.46 16.23
C LEU A 505 19.51 -6.55 15.94
N TYR A 506 19.08 -7.80 15.73
CA TYR A 506 19.98 -8.87 15.30
C TYR A 506 20.69 -8.55 13.98
N HIS A 507 19.95 -8.09 12.98
CA HIS A 507 20.54 -7.71 11.69
C HIS A 507 21.42 -6.47 11.83
N LEU A 508 21.04 -5.49 12.67
CA LEU A 508 21.88 -4.32 12.95
C LEU A 508 23.23 -4.73 13.59
N ARG A 509 23.23 -5.69 14.52
CA ARG A 509 24.46 -6.26 15.10
C ARG A 509 25.31 -6.96 14.06
N ARG A 510 24.71 -7.78 13.17
CA ARG A 510 25.44 -8.40 12.04
C ARG A 510 26.12 -7.35 11.14
N LEU A 511 25.46 -6.22 10.87
CA LEU A 511 26.06 -5.12 10.10
C LEU A 511 27.21 -4.45 10.85
N ARG A 512 27.09 -4.30 12.18
CA ARG A 512 28.17 -3.81 13.03
C ARG A 512 29.36 -4.77 13.07
N ASP A 513 29.13 -6.07 13.16
CA ASP A 513 30.17 -7.11 13.10
C ASP A 513 30.86 -7.13 11.74
N PHE A 514 30.13 -6.76 10.68
CA PHE A 514 30.69 -6.52 9.34
C PHE A 514 31.53 -5.24 9.25
N ARG A 515 31.60 -4.44 10.33
CA ARG A 515 32.35 -3.18 10.46
C ARG A 515 31.90 -2.09 9.49
N LEU A 516 30.59 -1.99 9.24
CA LEU A 516 30.05 -0.90 8.44
C LEU A 516 30.16 0.46 9.16
N PRO A 517 30.32 1.57 8.41
CA PRO A 517 30.34 2.92 8.97
C PRO A 517 29.05 3.26 9.73
N SER A 518 29.15 4.03 10.81
CA SER A 518 28.00 4.39 11.65
C SER A 518 26.89 5.11 10.88
N LYS A 519 27.22 5.88 9.84
CA LYS A 519 26.22 6.53 8.95
C LYS A 519 25.33 5.51 8.22
N VAL A 520 25.91 4.40 7.75
CA VAL A 520 25.18 3.30 7.11
C VAL A 520 24.33 2.55 8.12
N LEU A 521 24.87 2.30 9.32
CA LEU A 521 24.14 1.65 10.42
C LEU A 521 22.94 2.49 10.89
N ARG A 522 23.11 3.81 11.01
CA ARG A 522 22.04 4.76 11.35
C ARG A 522 20.94 4.76 10.29
N ASN A 523 21.31 4.76 9.01
CA ASN A 523 20.35 4.65 7.92
C ASN A 523 19.54 3.33 8.00
N PHE A 524 20.23 2.20 8.23
CA PHE A 524 19.56 0.91 8.42
C PHE A 524 18.61 0.94 9.62
N TYR A 525 19.02 1.52 10.75
CA TYR A 525 18.17 1.71 11.93
C TYR A 525 16.91 2.51 11.60
N SER A 526 17.05 3.69 11.00
CA SER A 526 15.91 4.54 10.71
C SER A 526 14.90 3.84 9.79
N CYS A 527 15.38 3.10 8.80
CA CYS A 527 14.50 2.42 7.84
C CYS A 527 13.89 1.10 8.34
N THR A 528 14.52 0.37 9.27
CA THR A 528 14.07 -0.98 9.67
C THR A 528 13.59 -1.10 11.11
N ILE A 529 14.04 -0.23 12.00
CA ILE A 529 13.72 -0.25 13.43
C ILE A 529 12.89 0.98 13.78
N GLU A 530 13.37 2.20 13.52
CA GLU A 530 12.65 3.44 13.82
C GLU A 530 11.32 3.50 13.06
N SER A 531 11.28 3.07 11.79
CA SER A 531 10.05 2.99 11.00
C SER A 531 8.98 2.09 11.62
N ILE A 532 9.38 1.05 12.37
CA ILE A 532 8.47 0.16 13.11
C ILE A 532 8.03 0.83 14.41
N LEU A 533 8.99 1.39 15.17
CA LEU A 533 8.73 2.06 16.45
C LEU A 533 7.84 3.30 16.29
N THR A 534 7.90 3.94 15.13
CA THR A 534 7.20 5.20 14.85
C THR A 534 6.00 5.03 13.91
N GLY A 535 5.64 3.79 13.56
CA GLY A 535 4.46 3.51 12.75
C GLY A 535 3.17 3.89 13.48
N ASN A 536 2.37 4.76 12.86
CA ASN A 536 1.15 5.35 13.44
C ASN A 536 1.35 5.93 14.85
N ILE A 537 2.53 6.45 15.17
CA ILE A 537 2.90 6.88 16.54
C ILE A 537 1.97 7.97 17.10
N LEU A 538 1.27 8.72 16.24
CA LEU A 538 0.38 9.79 16.65
C LEU A 538 -0.87 9.26 17.37
N THR A 539 -1.27 8.02 17.10
CA THR A 539 -2.52 7.45 17.61
C THR A 539 -2.36 6.90 19.04
N TRP A 540 -1.22 6.26 19.34
CA TRP A 540 -1.06 5.46 20.56
C TRP A 540 -0.02 6.02 21.56
N PHE A 541 0.99 6.77 21.13
CA PHE A 541 2.09 7.19 22.01
C PHE A 541 1.68 8.20 23.09
N GLY A 542 0.72 9.06 22.78
CA GLY A 542 0.18 10.03 23.75
C GLY A 542 -0.42 9.34 24.97
N ASN A 543 -1.11 8.21 24.76
CA ASN A 543 -1.81 7.42 25.77
C ASN A 543 -1.01 6.20 26.28
N SER A 544 0.24 6.01 25.86
CA SER A 544 1.10 4.92 26.36
C SER A 544 1.48 5.11 27.83
N THR A 545 1.63 4.03 28.59
CA THR A 545 2.09 4.10 29.98
C THR A 545 3.58 4.46 30.09
N MET A 546 4.05 4.80 31.30
CA MET A 546 5.48 5.01 31.53
C MET A 546 6.30 3.73 31.29
N GLN A 547 5.74 2.56 31.63
CA GLN A 547 6.37 1.26 31.39
C GLN A 547 6.53 0.99 29.89
N ASP A 548 5.51 1.30 29.10
CA ASP A 548 5.55 1.18 27.64
C ASP A 548 6.63 2.07 27.02
N ARG A 549 6.68 3.34 27.44
CA ARG A 549 7.71 4.29 26.98
C ARG A 549 9.11 3.81 27.33
N ARG A 550 9.33 3.28 28.54
CA ARG A 550 10.60 2.67 28.94
C ARG A 550 10.93 1.45 28.07
N ALA A 551 9.95 0.61 27.74
CA ALA A 551 10.16 -0.56 26.88
C ALA A 551 10.60 -0.18 25.47
N LEU A 552 9.96 0.83 24.87
CA LEU A 552 10.33 1.38 23.57
C LEU A 552 11.72 2.01 23.60
N GLN A 553 12.02 2.86 24.60
CA GLN A 553 13.31 3.53 24.73
C GLN A 553 14.47 2.55 24.93
N ARG A 554 14.25 1.39 25.57
CA ARG A 554 15.27 0.33 25.66
C ARG A 554 15.71 -0.17 24.28
N VAL A 555 14.80 -0.25 23.31
CA VAL A 555 15.15 -0.66 21.93
C VAL A 555 16.04 0.38 21.28
N VAL A 556 15.72 1.67 21.44
CA VAL A 556 16.54 2.79 20.94
C VAL A 556 17.93 2.73 21.57
N ARG A 557 18.04 2.62 22.89
CA ARG A 557 19.32 2.52 23.61
C ARG A 557 20.16 1.32 23.18
N SER A 558 19.53 0.17 22.91
CA SER A 558 20.24 -0.99 22.35
C SER A 558 20.81 -0.72 20.96
N ALA A 559 20.08 0.02 20.12
CA ALA A 559 20.58 0.44 18.82
C ALA A 559 21.72 1.47 18.94
N GLU A 560 21.59 2.47 19.82
CA GLU A 560 22.64 3.47 20.09
C GLU A 560 23.96 2.82 20.47
N ARG A 561 23.93 1.86 21.41
CA ARG A 561 25.12 1.08 21.82
C ARG A 561 25.72 0.28 20.67
N THR A 562 24.89 -0.22 19.75
CA THR A 562 25.37 -1.00 18.59
C THR A 562 26.00 -0.10 17.52
N ILE A 563 25.45 1.10 17.34
CA ILE A 563 25.87 2.06 16.30
C ILE A 563 27.03 2.94 16.79
N HIS A 564 27.13 3.14 18.10
CA HIS A 564 27.99 4.13 18.77
C HIS A 564 27.69 5.55 18.29
N THR A 565 26.41 5.91 18.25
CA THR A 565 25.93 7.25 17.89
C THR A 565 24.61 7.48 18.60
N GLU A 566 24.38 8.69 19.08
CA GLU A 566 23.11 9.10 19.66
C GLU A 566 21.98 9.00 18.62
N LEU A 567 20.81 8.57 19.07
CA LEU A 567 19.61 8.50 18.27
C LEU A 567 18.53 9.38 18.88
N PRO A 568 17.65 9.99 18.07
CA PRO A 568 16.56 10.78 18.62
C PRO A 568 15.67 9.92 19.53
N ASP A 569 15.30 10.46 20.68
CA ASP A 569 14.33 9.83 21.56
C ASP A 569 12.93 9.79 20.90
N LEU A 570 12.10 8.84 21.29
CA LEU A 570 10.79 8.68 20.66
C LEU A 570 9.82 9.81 21.00
N HIS A 571 10.00 10.48 22.14
CA HIS A 571 9.12 11.58 22.52
C HIS A 571 9.38 12.80 21.63
N SER A 572 10.63 13.17 21.34
CA SER A 572 10.95 14.23 20.39
C SER A 572 10.44 13.93 18.97
N ILE A 573 10.55 12.68 18.52
CA ILE A 573 9.96 12.25 17.23
C ILE A 573 8.44 12.42 17.26
N TYR A 574 7.77 11.95 18.31
CA TYR A 574 6.32 12.10 18.48
C TYR A 574 5.89 13.56 18.46
N SER A 575 6.51 14.42 19.27
CA SER A 575 6.18 15.85 19.35
C SER A 575 6.34 16.55 17.99
N ARG A 576 7.45 16.29 17.28
CA ARG A 576 7.70 16.86 15.94
C ARG A 576 6.66 16.39 14.92
N ARG A 577 6.31 15.10 14.93
CA ARG A 577 5.29 14.55 14.01
C ARG A 577 3.90 15.07 14.34
N CYS A 578 3.58 15.23 15.62
CA CYS A 578 2.31 15.77 16.09
C CYS A 578 2.12 17.18 15.55
N TRP A 579 3.11 18.06 15.76
CA TRP A 579 3.10 19.43 15.23
C TRP A 579 3.03 19.48 13.70
N THR A 580 3.85 18.68 13.01
CA THR A 580 3.89 18.65 11.55
C THR A 580 2.54 18.23 10.97
N LYS A 581 1.92 17.20 11.57
CA LYS A 581 0.60 16.72 11.16
C LYS A 581 -0.47 17.77 11.43
N ALA A 582 -0.47 18.38 12.61
CA ALA A 582 -1.41 19.45 12.97
C ALA A 582 -1.38 20.59 11.94
N ARG A 583 -0.19 21.07 11.57
CA ARG A 583 -0.03 22.11 10.53
C ARG A 583 -0.58 21.70 9.17
N LYS A 584 -0.40 20.43 8.80
CA LYS A 584 -0.94 19.90 7.53
C LYS A 584 -2.47 19.83 7.53
N ILE A 585 -3.08 19.50 8.67
CA ILE A 585 -4.55 19.48 8.81
C ILE A 585 -5.09 20.90 8.76
N VAL A 586 -4.50 21.84 9.50
CA VAL A 586 -4.93 23.25 9.54
C VAL A 586 -4.89 23.90 8.14
N LYS A 587 -3.87 23.60 7.33
CA LYS A 587 -3.72 24.16 5.98
C LYS A 587 -4.66 23.55 4.94
N ASP A 588 -5.29 22.42 5.24
CA ASP A 588 -6.10 21.67 4.29
C ASP A 588 -7.57 21.74 4.71
N LEU A 589 -8.31 22.67 4.09
CA LEU A 589 -9.72 22.90 4.38
C LEU A 589 -10.60 21.69 4.03
N SER A 590 -10.16 20.84 3.09
CA SER A 590 -10.87 19.60 2.73
C SER A 590 -10.68 18.47 3.77
N HIS A 591 -9.81 18.67 4.76
CA HIS A 591 -9.53 17.65 5.77
C HIS A 591 -10.73 17.48 6.71
N PRO A 592 -11.27 16.25 6.91
CA PRO A 592 -12.47 16.03 7.75
C PRO A 592 -12.32 16.59 9.16
N ASN A 593 -11.08 16.56 9.69
CA ASN A 593 -10.75 17.04 11.03
C ASN A 593 -10.24 18.49 11.06
N ASN A 594 -10.31 19.26 9.96
CA ASN A 594 -9.88 20.66 9.94
C ASN A 594 -10.67 21.51 10.96
N GLY A 595 -11.98 21.29 11.06
CA GLY A 595 -12.87 22.02 11.97
C GLY A 595 -12.54 21.86 13.46
N LEU A 596 -11.75 20.85 13.85
CA LEU A 596 -11.26 20.69 15.22
C LEU A 596 -10.23 21.76 15.61
N PHE A 597 -9.62 22.45 14.63
CA PHE A 597 -8.60 23.46 14.82
C PHE A 597 -9.17 24.87 14.60
N SER A 598 -10.03 25.33 15.50
CA SER A 598 -10.58 26.69 15.47
C SER A 598 -9.68 27.70 16.20
N LEU A 599 -9.43 28.86 15.58
CA LEU A 599 -8.74 29.96 16.25
C LEU A 599 -9.67 30.64 17.29
N MET A 600 -9.06 31.12 18.37
CA MET A 600 -9.72 32.03 19.31
C MET A 600 -9.91 33.42 18.66
N ARG A 601 -10.79 34.25 19.24
CA ARG A 601 -11.07 35.61 18.73
C ARG A 601 -9.81 36.48 18.55
N SER A 602 -8.76 36.24 19.33
CA SER A 602 -7.48 36.94 19.20
C SER A 602 -6.66 36.58 17.96
N GLY A 603 -7.02 35.51 17.23
CA GLY A 603 -6.27 34.98 16.09
C GLY A 603 -4.92 34.32 16.43
N LYS A 604 -4.47 34.41 17.70
CA LYS A 604 -3.12 33.97 18.13
C LYS A 604 -3.05 32.55 18.67
N ARG A 605 -4.17 31.95 19.10
CA ARG A 605 -4.19 30.62 19.69
C ARG A 605 -5.37 29.82 19.17
N PHE A 606 -5.18 28.51 19.02
CA PHE A 606 -6.25 27.56 18.76
C PHE A 606 -7.01 27.27 20.05
N ARG A 607 -8.33 27.11 19.94
CA ARG A 607 -9.22 26.75 21.03
C ARG A 607 -8.91 25.33 21.50
N SER A 608 -8.66 25.16 22.80
CA SER A 608 -8.51 23.85 23.41
C SER A 608 -9.83 23.05 23.33
N LEU A 609 -9.73 21.77 22.96
CA LEU A 609 -10.87 20.85 23.02
C LEU A 609 -11.18 20.51 24.48
N LYS A 610 -12.47 20.49 24.83
CA LYS A 610 -12.92 20.05 26.15
C LYS A 610 -12.63 18.55 26.31
N ALA A 611 -12.03 18.17 27.43
CA ALA A 611 -11.76 16.78 27.78
C ALA A 611 -11.85 16.61 29.31
N ASN A 612 -12.77 15.76 29.76
CA ASN A 612 -12.98 15.42 31.17
C ASN A 612 -12.10 14.24 31.60
N THR A 613 -11.72 13.37 30.66
CA THR A 613 -10.88 12.20 30.88
C THR A 613 -9.46 12.42 30.37
N GLU A 614 -8.51 11.76 31.04
CA GLU A 614 -7.11 11.78 30.62
C GLU A 614 -6.92 11.12 29.24
N ARG A 615 -7.74 10.12 28.92
CA ARG A 615 -7.68 9.36 27.67
C ARG A 615 -7.97 10.25 26.46
N LEU A 616 -9.02 11.06 26.53
CA LEU A 616 -9.32 12.06 25.50
C LEU A 616 -8.26 13.17 25.51
N ARG A 617 -7.90 13.71 26.69
CA ARG A 617 -6.90 14.78 26.81
C ARG A 617 -5.55 14.40 26.19
N ARG A 618 -5.12 13.14 26.32
CA ARG A 618 -3.86 12.61 25.77
C ARG A 618 -3.96 12.09 24.33
N SER A 619 -5.15 12.05 23.74
CA SER A 619 -5.33 11.67 22.34
C SER A 619 -4.73 12.71 21.37
N PHE A 620 -4.67 12.36 20.09
CA PHE A 620 -3.96 13.14 19.08
C PHE A 620 -4.40 14.62 19.00
N PHE A 621 -5.69 14.91 18.78
CA PHE A 621 -6.13 16.30 18.52
C PHE A 621 -5.90 17.27 19.68
N PRO A 622 -6.24 16.94 20.95
CA PRO A 622 -5.92 17.83 22.07
C PRO A 622 -4.41 18.04 22.28
N GLN A 623 -3.59 17.01 22.00
CA GLN A 623 -2.12 17.16 22.02
C GLN A 623 -1.60 18.01 20.87
N ALA A 624 -2.17 17.85 19.67
CA ALA A 624 -1.83 18.62 18.48
C ALA A 624 -2.12 20.11 18.66
N ILE A 625 -3.28 20.47 19.22
CA ILE A 625 -3.66 21.86 19.52
C ILE A 625 -2.74 22.45 20.58
N ARG A 626 -2.45 21.72 21.66
CA ARG A 626 -1.49 22.16 22.68
C ARG A 626 -0.11 22.40 22.09
N SER A 627 0.35 21.49 21.23
CA SER A 627 1.63 21.64 20.53
C SER A 627 1.63 22.91 19.66
N LEU A 628 0.61 23.14 18.83
CA LEU A 628 0.51 24.36 18.03
C LEU A 628 0.55 25.63 18.88
N ASN A 629 -0.21 25.67 19.98
CA ASN A 629 -0.27 26.83 20.87
C ASN A 629 1.07 27.13 21.56
N GLN A 630 1.85 26.11 21.90
CA GLN A 630 3.18 26.29 22.49
C GLN A 630 4.20 26.90 21.51
N TYR A 631 4.12 26.55 20.22
CA TYR A 631 5.01 27.09 19.20
C TYR A 631 4.65 28.51 18.77
N ILE A 632 3.37 28.91 18.84
CA ILE A 632 2.96 30.29 18.50
C ILE A 632 3.44 31.28 19.57
N THR A 633 3.55 30.87 20.83
CA THR A 633 4.07 31.72 21.92
C THR A 633 5.59 31.94 21.93
N GLN A 634 6.32 31.35 20.98
CA GLN A 634 7.78 31.51 20.85
C GLN A 634 8.18 32.57 19.80
N TYR A 635 7.21 33.26 19.23
CA TYR A 635 7.33 34.48 18.42
C TYR A 635 6.49 35.57 19.07
#